data_AF-A0A8T3N3L9-F1
#
_entry.id   AF-A0A8T3N3L9-F1
#
_cell.length_a   1.000
_cell.length_b   1.000
_cell.length_c   1.000
_cell.angle_alpha   90.00
_cell.angle_beta   90.00
_cell.angle_gamma   90.00
#
_symmetry.space_group_name_H-M   'P 1'
#
loop_
_entity.id
_entity.type
_entity.pdbx_description
1 polymer ?
#
loop_
_entity_poly.entity_id
_entity_poly.type
_entity_poly.pdbx_seq_one_letter_code
_entity_poly.pdbx_strand_id
1 'polypeptide(L)'
;MRRWSEVAERVAATTRTSEKTALLAGYFAGLTAAELPIAAVFLTGRPFAESDQRAAGLGWSAIATTVADLAGVPRTALGEAYDRSSDLGMAVADVLTLAGHAPDPAESPTLAEVAAAYAEVEQASGPAAKSGILRALLARSDPLTAKFIVKVLSGELRIGLREGLVEAAIAKAFDRPLDAVKWAGMLTGDIGVLAALARDDRLDEASLSLFHPIKFMLASPAEDAAEIVKRLGIPVWVEDKYDGIRAQLHRDGDDTRLYSRDLHDISSQFPEIVEGAKGLAWDAILD
;
A
#
# COMPACT_ATOMS: atom_id res chain seq x y z
N MET A 1 7.82 -13.53 7.83
CA MET A 1 8.36 -12.17 7.73
C MET A 1 9.86 -12.14 7.46
N ARG A 2 10.70 -12.94 8.13
CA ARG A 2 12.16 -12.92 7.93
C ARG A 2 12.65 -12.92 6.47
N ARG A 3 12.23 -13.90 5.65
CA ARG A 3 12.60 -13.97 4.21
C ARG A 3 12.17 -12.71 3.44
N TRP A 4 11.03 -12.12 3.80
CA TRP A 4 10.55 -10.86 3.21
C TRP A 4 11.51 -9.72 3.54
N SER A 5 11.93 -9.60 4.80
CA SER A 5 12.85 -8.58 5.29
C SER A 5 14.24 -8.69 4.65
N GLU A 6 14.73 -9.91 4.45
CA GLU A 6 15.99 -10.16 3.74
C GLU A 6 15.93 -9.72 2.26
N VAL A 7 14.79 -9.95 1.59
CA VAL A 7 14.58 -9.48 0.21
C VAL A 7 14.47 -7.95 0.17
N ALA A 8 13.74 -7.35 1.10
CA ALA A 8 13.59 -5.90 1.19
C ALA A 8 14.95 -5.20 1.43
N GLU A 9 15.83 -5.79 2.26
CA GLU A 9 17.19 -5.28 2.47
C GLU A 9 18.03 -5.34 1.20
N ARG A 10 17.96 -6.45 0.45
CA ARG A 10 18.67 -6.60 -0.83
C ARG A 10 18.15 -5.61 -1.88
N VAL A 11 16.85 -5.33 -1.89
CA VAL A 11 16.25 -4.32 -2.75
C VAL A 11 16.72 -2.91 -2.37
N ALA A 12 16.83 -2.61 -1.08
CA ALA A 12 17.35 -1.34 -0.57
C ALA A 12 18.82 -1.13 -0.97
N ALA A 13 19.61 -2.20 -1.01
CA ALA A 13 21.04 -2.16 -1.31
C ALA A 13 21.38 -1.91 -2.79
N THR A 14 20.41 -1.98 -3.71
CA THR A 14 20.63 -1.72 -5.14
C THR A 14 19.91 -0.46 -5.62
N THR A 15 20.53 0.27 -6.55
CA THR A 15 19.93 1.40 -7.25
C THR A 15 19.34 1.02 -8.62
N ARG A 16 19.62 -0.21 -9.11
CA ARG A 16 19.21 -0.66 -10.45
C ARG A 16 17.78 -1.17 -10.44
N THR A 17 16.90 -0.46 -11.14
CA THR A 17 15.48 -0.80 -11.33
C THR A 17 15.26 -2.25 -11.81
N SER A 18 16.06 -2.71 -12.78
CA SER A 18 15.97 -4.07 -13.32
C SER A 18 16.37 -5.15 -12.30
N GLU A 19 17.34 -4.86 -11.45
CA GLU A 19 17.78 -5.76 -10.38
C GLU A 19 16.73 -5.85 -9.27
N LYS A 20 16.15 -4.72 -8.84
CA LYS A 20 15.01 -4.71 -7.90
C LYS A 20 13.86 -5.57 -8.43
N THR A 21 13.50 -5.37 -9.68
CA THR A 21 12.42 -6.13 -10.35
C THR A 21 12.74 -7.63 -10.36
N ALA A 22 13.99 -8.02 -10.65
CA ALA A 22 14.40 -9.42 -10.65
C ALA A 22 14.38 -10.06 -9.25
N LEU A 23 14.85 -9.33 -8.23
CA LEU A 23 14.82 -9.78 -6.83
C LEU A 23 13.39 -10.04 -6.36
N LEU A 24 12.48 -9.09 -6.62
CA LEU A 24 11.07 -9.22 -6.26
C LEU A 24 10.37 -10.33 -7.05
N ALA A 25 10.62 -10.43 -8.36
CA ALA A 25 10.00 -11.48 -9.17
C ALA A 25 10.40 -12.89 -8.72
N GLY A 26 11.70 -13.09 -8.43
CA GLY A 26 12.18 -14.37 -7.89
C GLY A 26 11.65 -14.67 -6.49
N TYR A 27 11.41 -13.63 -5.68
CA TYR A 27 10.75 -13.79 -4.39
C TYR A 27 9.28 -14.23 -4.55
N PHE A 28 8.50 -13.52 -5.38
CA PHE A 28 7.08 -13.80 -5.63
C PHE A 28 6.82 -15.19 -6.21
N ALA A 29 7.65 -15.64 -7.15
CA ALA A 29 7.51 -16.97 -7.75
C ALA A 29 7.61 -18.12 -6.73
N GLY A 30 8.25 -17.89 -5.58
CA GLY A 30 8.40 -18.86 -4.51
C GLY A 30 7.51 -18.62 -3.29
N LEU A 31 6.44 -17.84 -3.42
CA LEU A 31 5.45 -17.63 -2.34
C LEU A 31 4.22 -18.50 -2.53
N THR A 32 3.64 -18.90 -1.40
CA THR A 32 2.34 -19.60 -1.40
C THR A 32 1.20 -18.65 -1.74
N ALA A 33 0.03 -19.23 -2.03
CA ALA A 33 -1.14 -18.45 -2.37
C ALA A 33 -1.62 -17.50 -1.26
N ALA A 34 -1.37 -17.87 0.00
CA ALA A 34 -1.69 -17.07 1.18
C ALA A 34 -0.65 -15.98 1.47
N GLU A 35 0.62 -16.20 1.15
CA GLU A 35 1.69 -15.24 1.43
C GLU A 35 1.80 -14.14 0.38
N LEU A 36 1.58 -14.47 -0.90
CA LEU A 36 1.80 -13.57 -2.03
C LEU A 36 1.03 -12.24 -1.88
N PRO A 37 -0.28 -12.22 -1.57
CA PRO A 37 -1.01 -10.95 -1.45
C PRO A 37 -0.44 -10.05 -0.36
N ILE A 38 -0.15 -10.63 0.82
CA ILE A 38 0.39 -9.90 1.97
C ILE A 38 1.78 -9.34 1.66
N ALA A 39 2.64 -10.16 1.05
CA ALA A 39 3.98 -9.77 0.68
C ALA A 39 3.99 -8.60 -0.32
N ALA A 40 3.10 -8.63 -1.31
CA ALA A 40 2.95 -7.59 -2.31
C ALA A 40 2.48 -6.26 -1.68
N VAL A 41 1.49 -6.30 -0.79
CA VAL A 41 1.02 -5.13 -0.04
C VAL A 41 2.15 -4.51 0.79
N PHE A 42 2.87 -5.31 1.59
CA PHE A 42 3.96 -4.77 2.41
C PHE A 42 5.08 -4.12 1.57
N LEU A 43 5.29 -4.58 0.34
CA LEU A 43 6.32 -4.03 -0.56
C LEU A 43 5.95 -2.66 -1.15
N THR A 44 4.70 -2.22 -1.03
CA THR A 44 4.30 -0.81 -1.27
C THR A 44 4.66 0.09 -0.08
N GLY A 45 5.09 -0.52 1.04
CA GLY A 45 5.47 0.17 2.26
C GLY A 45 4.31 0.50 3.18
N ARG A 46 3.13 -0.08 2.95
CA ARG A 46 1.92 0.13 3.76
C ARG A 46 1.45 -1.19 4.38
N PRO A 47 0.77 -1.14 5.55
CA PRO A 47 0.23 -2.35 6.19
C PRO A 47 -1.03 -2.87 5.48
N PHE A 48 -1.73 -2.01 4.74
CA PHE A 48 -2.97 -2.30 4.02
C PHE A 48 -2.86 -1.87 2.56
N ALA A 49 -3.71 -2.44 1.70
CA ALA A 49 -3.83 -2.08 0.29
C ALA A 49 -4.30 -0.62 0.11
N GLU A 50 -4.15 -0.05 -1.08
CA GLU A 50 -4.55 1.35 -1.30
C GLU A 50 -6.07 1.55 -1.29
N SER A 51 -6.84 0.57 -1.75
CA SER A 51 -8.30 0.53 -1.58
C SER A 51 -8.73 0.43 -0.12
N ASP A 52 -7.85 -0.07 0.76
CA ASP A 52 -8.10 -0.21 2.20
C ASP A 52 -7.57 1.00 2.96
N GLN A 53 -8.51 1.87 3.33
CA GLN A 53 -8.26 3.19 3.89
C GLN A 53 -7.87 3.17 5.38
N ARG A 54 -7.66 1.97 5.96
CA ARG A 54 -7.24 1.82 7.33
C ARG A 54 -5.82 2.33 7.54
N ALA A 55 -5.57 2.89 8.72
CA ALA A 55 -4.24 3.23 9.19
C ALA A 55 -4.00 2.54 10.53
N ALA A 56 -2.89 1.80 10.66
CA ALA A 56 -2.59 1.08 11.90
C ALA A 56 -2.55 2.03 13.13
N GLY A 57 -2.14 3.29 12.92
CA GLY A 57 -2.38 4.36 13.88
C GLY A 57 -1.55 4.21 15.16
N LEU A 58 -0.25 3.94 15.02
CA LEU A 58 0.70 3.80 16.12
C LEU A 58 1.78 4.88 16.02
N GLY A 59 1.74 5.85 16.94
CA GLY A 59 2.62 7.02 16.92
C GLY A 59 4.00 6.78 17.54
N TRP A 60 4.93 7.69 17.27
CA TRP A 60 6.33 7.67 17.74
C TRP A 60 6.49 7.27 19.21
N SER A 61 5.74 7.90 20.12
CA SER A 61 5.87 7.67 21.57
C SER A 61 5.57 6.21 21.94
N ALA A 62 4.60 5.58 21.29
CA ALA A 62 4.23 4.18 21.55
C ALA A 62 5.32 3.22 21.02
N ILE A 63 5.92 3.51 19.86
CA ILE A 63 7.04 2.73 19.31
C ILE A 63 8.25 2.86 20.24
N ALA A 64 8.61 4.09 20.62
CA ALA A 64 9.76 4.36 21.48
C ALA A 64 9.67 3.64 22.83
N THR A 65 8.51 3.68 23.49
CA THR A 65 8.27 2.93 24.73
C THR A 65 8.41 1.43 24.50
N THR A 66 7.78 0.90 23.45
CA THR A 66 7.78 -0.55 23.17
C THR A 66 9.19 -1.09 22.95
N VAL A 67 10.00 -0.36 22.18
CA VAL A 67 11.38 -0.77 21.83
C VAL A 67 12.29 -0.62 23.04
N ALA A 68 12.16 0.46 23.82
CA ALA A 68 12.94 0.67 25.04
C ALA A 68 12.66 -0.41 26.09
N ASP A 69 11.37 -0.73 26.31
CA ASP A 69 10.95 -1.77 27.25
C ASP A 69 11.40 -3.17 26.82
N LEU A 70 11.37 -3.45 25.50
CA LEU A 70 11.83 -4.72 24.96
C LEU A 70 13.36 -4.88 25.09
N ALA A 71 14.11 -3.83 24.76
CA ALA A 71 15.57 -3.83 24.79
C ALA A 71 16.16 -3.61 26.20
N GLY A 72 15.36 -3.22 27.19
CA GLY A 72 15.84 -2.90 28.53
C GLY A 72 16.71 -1.65 28.59
N VAL A 73 16.44 -0.66 27.73
CA VAL A 73 17.25 0.57 27.58
C VAL A 73 16.44 1.82 27.93
N PRO A 74 17.09 2.99 28.17
CA PRO A 74 16.37 4.25 28.38
C PRO A 74 15.48 4.62 27.19
N ARG A 75 14.35 5.29 27.46
CA ARG A 75 13.42 5.76 26.40
C ARG A 75 14.06 6.75 25.40
N THR A 76 15.20 7.36 25.75
CA THR A 76 15.96 8.25 24.85
C THR A 76 16.73 7.49 23.78
N ALA A 77 17.03 6.20 23.99
CA ALA A 77 17.89 5.41 23.10
C ALA A 77 17.37 5.36 21.65
N LEU A 78 16.05 5.26 21.46
CA LEU A 78 15.47 5.28 20.12
C LEU A 78 15.60 6.65 19.45
N GLY A 79 15.44 7.74 20.22
CA GLY A 79 15.65 9.10 19.71
C GLY A 79 17.11 9.32 19.30
N GLU A 80 18.06 8.95 20.15
CA GLU A 80 19.49 9.03 19.87
C GLU A 80 19.89 8.17 18.65
N ALA A 81 19.24 7.02 18.45
CA ALA A 81 19.44 6.18 17.26
C ALA A 81 18.83 6.79 16.00
N TYR A 82 17.65 7.39 16.12
CA TYR A 82 16.99 8.08 15.04
C TYR A 82 17.77 9.31 14.58
N ASP A 83 18.34 10.09 15.50
CA ASP A 83 19.13 11.28 15.16
C ASP A 83 20.34 10.98 14.25
N ARG A 84 20.85 9.74 14.26
CA ARG A 84 21.96 9.31 13.38
C ARG A 84 21.54 8.98 11.95
N SER A 85 20.31 8.50 11.76
CA SER A 85 19.86 7.91 10.48
C SER A 85 18.64 8.58 9.87
N SER A 86 17.89 9.35 10.67
CA SER A 86 16.57 9.90 10.32
C SER A 86 15.61 8.85 9.78
N ASP A 87 15.77 7.59 10.20
CA ASP A 87 15.00 6.43 9.76
C ASP A 87 14.57 5.60 10.97
N LEU A 88 13.27 5.57 11.25
CA LEU A 88 12.73 4.92 12.44
C LEU A 88 12.98 3.41 12.45
N GLY A 89 12.82 2.74 11.30
CA GLY A 89 13.10 1.30 11.22
C GLY A 89 14.57 0.98 11.47
N MET A 90 15.48 1.79 10.92
CA MET A 90 16.91 1.65 11.18
C MET A 90 17.24 1.88 12.65
N ALA A 91 16.67 2.93 13.26
CA ALA A 91 16.83 3.21 14.68
C ALA A 91 16.37 2.05 15.58
N VAL A 92 15.25 1.40 15.23
CA VAL A 92 14.76 0.21 15.95
C VAL A 92 15.75 -0.96 15.82
N ALA A 93 16.25 -1.25 14.62
CA ALA A 93 17.27 -2.29 14.44
C ALA A 93 18.55 -1.99 15.24
N ASP A 94 19.04 -0.75 15.21
CA ASP A 94 20.23 -0.32 15.94
C ASP A 94 20.07 -0.58 17.44
N VAL A 95 18.96 -0.13 18.04
CA VAL A 95 18.68 -0.30 19.47
C VAL A 95 18.62 -1.79 19.84
N LEU A 96 17.89 -2.60 19.08
CA LEU A 96 17.76 -4.03 19.35
C LEU A 96 19.10 -4.76 19.17
N THR A 97 19.90 -4.37 18.17
CA THR A 97 21.24 -4.94 17.94
C THR A 97 22.18 -4.64 19.09
N LEU A 98 22.22 -3.37 19.54
CA LEU A 98 23.07 -2.95 20.66
C LEU A 98 22.67 -3.61 21.98
N ALA A 99 21.38 -3.89 22.18
CA ALA A 99 20.87 -4.62 23.33
C ALA A 99 21.10 -6.15 23.25
N GLY A 100 21.63 -6.66 22.14
CA GLY A 100 21.84 -8.11 21.96
C GLY A 100 20.53 -8.90 21.78
N HIS A 101 19.46 -8.26 21.30
CA HIS A 101 18.18 -8.92 21.05
C HIS A 101 18.31 -9.94 19.91
N ALA A 102 18.26 -11.23 20.27
CA ALA A 102 18.46 -12.35 19.36
C ALA A 102 17.43 -13.45 19.64
N PRO A 103 16.16 -13.27 19.24
CA PRO A 103 15.13 -14.29 19.41
C PRO A 103 15.40 -15.52 18.53
N ASP A 104 14.74 -16.64 18.82
CA ASP A 104 14.87 -17.86 18.01
C ASP A 104 14.38 -17.60 16.57
N PRO A 105 15.25 -17.80 15.55
CA PRO A 105 14.87 -17.82 14.15
C PRO A 105 13.59 -18.58 13.80
N ALA A 106 13.34 -19.71 14.49
CA ALA A 106 12.20 -20.58 14.22
C ALA A 106 10.87 -19.98 14.71
N GLU A 107 10.92 -19.03 15.64
CA GLU A 107 9.74 -18.36 16.20
C GLU A 107 9.41 -17.05 15.47
N SER A 108 10.20 -16.67 14.45
CA SER A 108 9.99 -15.44 13.68
C SER A 108 8.55 -15.36 13.13
N PRO A 109 7.86 -14.21 13.26
CA PRO A 109 6.49 -14.11 12.82
C PRO A 109 6.37 -14.32 11.30
N THR A 110 5.33 -15.04 10.90
CA THR A 110 4.92 -15.23 9.51
C THR A 110 4.37 -13.93 8.92
N LEU A 111 4.22 -13.86 7.58
CA LEU A 111 3.56 -12.71 6.96
C LEU A 111 2.11 -12.54 7.45
N ALA A 112 1.39 -13.67 7.59
CA ALA A 112 0.02 -13.69 8.08
C ALA A 112 -0.10 -13.17 9.53
N GLU A 113 0.81 -13.57 10.43
CA GLU A 113 0.82 -13.05 11.81
C GLU A 113 1.09 -11.54 11.85
N VAL A 114 2.00 -11.02 11.01
CA VAL A 114 2.26 -9.58 10.94
C VAL A 114 1.03 -8.82 10.39
N ALA A 115 0.39 -9.33 9.34
CA ALA A 115 -0.82 -8.72 8.78
C ALA A 115 -1.98 -8.71 9.79
N ALA A 116 -2.19 -9.82 10.50
CA ALA A 116 -3.19 -9.91 11.56
C ALA A 116 -2.90 -8.91 12.68
N ALA A 117 -1.64 -8.83 13.13
CA ALA A 117 -1.25 -7.88 14.16
C ALA A 117 -1.42 -6.41 13.73
N TYR A 118 -1.21 -6.05 12.45
CA TYR A 118 -1.52 -4.71 11.97
C TYR A 118 -3.02 -4.40 12.01
N ALA A 119 -3.87 -5.36 11.65
CA ALA A 119 -5.31 -5.22 11.78
C ALA A 119 -5.74 -5.10 13.25
N GLU A 120 -5.15 -5.88 14.16
CA GLU A 120 -5.41 -5.78 15.59
C GLU A 120 -4.97 -4.43 16.17
N VAL A 121 -3.80 -3.90 15.73
CA VAL A 121 -3.31 -2.58 16.14
C VAL A 121 -4.25 -1.46 15.67
N GLU A 122 -4.83 -1.60 14.48
CA GLU A 122 -5.82 -0.65 13.96
C GLU A 122 -7.09 -0.64 14.81
N GLN A 123 -7.63 -1.82 15.14
CA GLN A 123 -8.85 -2.00 15.93
C GLN A 123 -8.67 -1.69 17.43
N ALA A 124 -7.46 -1.82 17.95
CA ALA A 124 -7.18 -1.66 19.37
C ALA A 124 -7.41 -0.22 19.86
N SER A 125 -8.14 -0.09 20.97
CA SER A 125 -8.37 1.20 21.62
C SER A 125 -7.24 1.57 22.58
N GLY A 126 -6.57 2.67 22.28
CA GLY A 126 -5.60 3.32 23.16
C GLY A 126 -4.14 2.82 23.01
N PRO A 127 -3.15 3.64 23.40
CA PRO A 127 -1.73 3.36 23.13
C PRO A 127 -1.19 2.07 23.78
N ALA A 128 -1.67 1.71 24.98
CA ALA A 128 -1.14 0.55 25.71
C ALA A 128 -1.46 -0.79 25.02
N ALA A 129 -2.69 -0.95 24.52
CA ALA A 129 -3.09 -2.15 23.79
C ALA A 129 -2.30 -2.29 22.49
N LYS A 130 -2.20 -1.20 21.72
CA LYS A 130 -1.39 -1.12 20.49
C LYS A 130 0.09 -1.45 20.73
N SER A 131 0.68 -0.89 21.78
CA SER A 131 2.06 -1.20 22.19
C SER A 131 2.24 -2.67 22.59
N GLY A 132 1.25 -3.28 23.26
CA GLY A 132 1.29 -4.69 23.63
C GLY A 132 1.37 -5.62 22.41
N ILE A 133 0.57 -5.35 21.37
CA ILE A 133 0.58 -6.11 20.11
C ILE A 133 1.92 -5.95 19.40
N LEU A 134 2.40 -4.70 19.26
CA LEU A 134 3.71 -4.44 18.65
C LEU A 134 4.84 -5.12 19.44
N ARG A 135 4.80 -5.08 20.77
CA ARG A 135 5.80 -5.74 21.63
C ARG A 135 5.85 -7.24 21.39
N ALA A 136 4.68 -7.89 21.28
CA ALA A 136 4.61 -9.32 21.02
C ALA A 136 5.24 -9.70 19.68
N LEU A 137 5.02 -8.90 18.63
CA LEU A 137 5.68 -9.06 17.34
C LEU A 137 7.20 -8.87 17.43
N LEU A 138 7.65 -7.75 18.01
CA LEU A 138 9.07 -7.40 18.05
C LEU A 138 9.88 -8.34 18.95
N ALA A 139 9.27 -8.89 20.00
CA ALA A 139 9.92 -9.87 20.87
C ALA A 139 10.36 -11.13 20.11
N ARG A 140 9.64 -11.52 19.05
CA ARG A 140 9.93 -12.67 18.18
C ARG A 140 10.70 -12.28 16.91
N SER A 141 11.02 -11.00 16.73
CA SER A 141 11.64 -10.49 15.51
C SER A 141 13.11 -10.17 15.75
N ASP A 142 14.00 -10.73 14.93
CA ASP A 142 15.39 -10.29 14.87
C ASP A 142 15.47 -8.80 14.45
N PRO A 143 16.60 -8.11 14.68
CA PRO A 143 16.71 -6.68 14.39
C PRO A 143 16.34 -6.29 12.95
N LEU A 144 16.71 -7.10 11.94
CA LEU A 144 16.36 -6.83 10.55
C LEU A 144 14.86 -6.97 10.32
N THR A 145 14.25 -8.03 10.86
CA THR A 145 12.80 -8.23 10.79
C THR A 145 12.05 -7.09 11.49
N ALA A 146 12.49 -6.68 12.68
CA ALA A 146 11.93 -5.58 13.45
C ALA A 146 11.98 -4.23 12.70
N LYS A 147 13.12 -3.91 12.07
CA LYS A 147 13.28 -2.73 11.20
C LYS A 147 12.18 -2.65 10.16
N PHE A 148 11.91 -3.76 9.48
CA PHE A 148 10.96 -3.81 8.39
C PHE A 148 9.50 -3.84 8.84
N ILE A 149 9.19 -4.51 9.96
CA ILE A 149 7.86 -4.43 10.57
C ILE A 149 7.52 -2.96 10.92
N VAL A 150 8.47 -2.23 11.50
CA VAL A 150 8.23 -0.82 11.87
C VAL A 150 8.12 0.07 10.62
N LYS A 151 8.96 -0.18 9.61
CA LYS A 151 8.89 0.56 8.32
C LYS A 151 7.56 0.42 7.60
N VAL A 152 7.01 -0.80 7.54
CA VAL A 152 5.71 -1.05 6.93
C VAL A 152 4.60 -0.43 7.78
N LEU A 153 4.67 -0.60 9.11
CA LEU A 153 3.71 -0.01 10.05
C LEU A 153 3.64 1.52 9.95
N SER A 154 4.78 2.18 9.78
CA SER A 154 4.88 3.64 9.75
C SER A 154 4.64 4.25 8.36
N GLY A 155 4.47 3.44 7.30
CA GLY A 155 4.34 3.94 5.94
C GLY A 155 5.67 4.38 5.29
N GLU A 156 6.82 4.07 5.90
CA GLU A 156 8.12 4.63 5.52
C GLU A 156 9.15 3.55 5.15
N LEU A 157 8.84 2.76 4.12
CA LEU A 157 9.74 1.68 3.70
C LEU A 157 11.11 2.21 3.23
N ARG A 158 11.13 3.28 2.43
CA ARG A 158 12.33 4.01 1.98
C ARG A 158 13.41 3.13 1.32
N ILE A 159 13.01 2.09 0.58
CA ILE A 159 13.94 1.21 -0.16
C ILE A 159 14.00 1.50 -1.67
N GLY A 160 13.49 2.67 -2.08
CA GLY A 160 13.43 3.09 -3.48
C GLY A 160 12.56 2.17 -4.34
N LEU A 161 11.49 1.61 -3.77
CA LEU A 161 10.40 0.99 -4.50
C LEU A 161 9.29 2.03 -4.73
N ARG A 162 8.69 1.93 -5.90
CA ARG A 162 7.41 2.56 -6.24
C ARG A 162 6.48 1.42 -6.62
N GLU A 163 5.18 1.63 -6.49
CA GLU A 163 4.19 0.60 -6.79
C GLU A 163 4.37 0.00 -8.20
N GLY A 164 4.64 0.83 -9.21
CA GLY A 164 4.92 0.36 -10.57
C GLY A 164 6.11 -0.60 -10.71
N LEU A 165 7.04 -0.64 -9.75
CA LEU A 165 8.09 -1.66 -9.71
C LEU A 165 7.62 -2.98 -9.13
N VAL A 166 6.68 -2.92 -8.18
CA VAL A 166 6.03 -4.12 -7.65
C VAL A 166 5.14 -4.73 -8.73
N GLU A 167 4.37 -3.92 -9.47
CA GLU A 167 3.63 -4.36 -10.67
C GLU A 167 4.54 -5.01 -11.71
N ALA A 168 5.68 -4.38 -12.04
CA ALA A 168 6.65 -4.94 -12.98
C ALA A 168 7.24 -6.28 -12.50
N ALA A 169 7.44 -6.42 -11.18
CA ALA A 169 7.90 -7.67 -10.60
C ALA A 169 6.83 -8.75 -10.61
N ILE A 170 5.56 -8.42 -10.38
CA ILE A 170 4.41 -9.33 -10.50
C ILE A 170 4.28 -9.82 -11.95
N ALA A 171 4.30 -8.90 -12.92
CA ALA A 171 4.27 -9.21 -14.34
C ALA A 171 5.39 -10.18 -14.73
N LYS A 172 6.61 -9.92 -14.26
CA LYS A 172 7.77 -10.78 -14.50
C LYS A 172 7.68 -12.13 -13.78
N ALA A 173 7.15 -12.19 -12.56
CA ALA A 173 7.07 -13.42 -11.77
C ALA A 173 6.12 -14.45 -12.39
N PHE A 174 5.03 -13.98 -12.98
CA PHE A 174 3.95 -14.83 -13.47
C PHE A 174 3.76 -14.77 -15.00
N ASP A 175 4.75 -14.22 -15.71
CA ASP A 175 4.77 -14.10 -17.18
C ASP A 175 3.49 -13.45 -17.75
N ARG A 176 3.14 -12.28 -17.21
CA ARG A 176 1.97 -11.50 -17.65
C ARG A 176 2.38 -10.23 -18.38
N PRO A 177 1.62 -9.78 -19.39
CA PRO A 177 1.85 -8.49 -20.02
C PRO A 177 1.78 -7.35 -18.98
N LEU A 178 2.81 -6.51 -18.93
CA LEU A 178 2.90 -5.42 -17.94
C LEU A 178 1.69 -4.47 -18.01
N ASP A 179 1.21 -4.18 -19.21
CA ASP A 179 0.07 -3.28 -19.40
C ASP A 179 -1.24 -3.90 -18.87
N ALA A 180 -1.41 -5.21 -18.99
CA ALA A 180 -2.56 -5.93 -18.40
C ALA A 180 -2.50 -5.92 -16.87
N VAL A 181 -1.30 -6.11 -16.29
CA VAL A 181 -1.08 -6.02 -14.83
C VAL A 181 -1.38 -4.62 -14.32
N LYS A 182 -0.88 -3.57 -14.99
CA LYS A 182 -1.17 -2.18 -14.63
C LYS A 182 -2.64 -1.83 -14.74
N TRP A 183 -3.30 -2.34 -15.78
CA TRP A 183 -4.74 -2.14 -15.97
C TRP A 183 -5.53 -2.78 -14.84
N ALA A 184 -5.26 -4.05 -14.52
CA ALA A 184 -5.89 -4.74 -13.40
C ALA A 184 -5.59 -4.07 -12.04
N GLY A 185 -4.36 -3.59 -11.83
CA GLY A 185 -3.97 -2.83 -10.64
C GLY A 185 -4.78 -1.55 -10.48
N MET A 186 -4.93 -0.78 -11.56
CA MET A 186 -5.76 0.43 -11.57
C MET A 186 -7.23 0.16 -11.25
N LEU A 187 -7.78 -0.96 -11.70
CA LEU A 187 -9.18 -1.30 -11.39
C LEU A 187 -9.35 -1.72 -9.93
N THR A 188 -8.46 -2.58 -9.45
CA THR A 188 -8.59 -3.21 -8.13
C THR A 188 -8.16 -2.31 -6.97
N GLY A 189 -7.16 -1.44 -7.17
CA GLY A 189 -6.56 -0.65 -6.09
C GLY A 189 -5.89 -1.47 -5.00
N ASP A 190 -5.72 -2.77 -5.22
CA ASP A 190 -5.16 -3.71 -4.27
C ASP A 190 -4.12 -4.56 -4.96
N ILE A 191 -2.86 -4.23 -4.69
CA ILE A 191 -1.72 -4.95 -5.28
C ILE A 191 -1.64 -6.42 -4.82
N GLY A 192 -2.21 -6.75 -3.66
CA GLY A 192 -2.29 -8.11 -3.17
C GLY A 192 -3.29 -8.94 -3.97
N VAL A 193 -4.48 -8.38 -4.23
CA VAL A 193 -5.48 -8.96 -5.14
C VAL A 193 -4.90 -9.08 -6.55
N LEU A 194 -4.28 -8.02 -7.06
CA LEU A 194 -3.59 -8.02 -8.35
C LEU A 194 -2.56 -9.16 -8.45
N ALA A 195 -1.73 -9.35 -7.42
CA ALA A 195 -0.73 -10.41 -7.41
C ALA A 195 -1.37 -11.81 -7.45
N ALA A 196 -2.49 -12.01 -6.75
CA ALA A 196 -3.24 -13.26 -6.81
C ALA A 196 -3.84 -13.52 -8.19
N LEU A 197 -4.48 -12.50 -8.79
CA LEU A 197 -5.04 -12.59 -10.15
C LEU A 197 -3.95 -12.88 -11.19
N ALA A 198 -2.80 -12.21 -11.10
CA ALA A 198 -1.67 -12.44 -12.01
C ALA A 198 -1.11 -13.85 -11.90
N ARG A 199 -0.96 -14.38 -10.68
CA ARG A 199 -0.49 -15.75 -10.43
C ARG A 199 -1.41 -16.78 -11.08
N ASP A 200 -2.72 -16.59 -10.94
CA ASP A 200 -3.72 -17.56 -11.36
C ASP A 200 -4.20 -17.37 -12.82
N ASP A 201 -3.62 -16.44 -13.56
CA ASP A 201 -4.01 -16.07 -14.95
C ASP A 201 -5.42 -15.50 -15.10
N ARG A 202 -5.85 -14.67 -14.14
CA ARG A 202 -7.22 -14.17 -14.02
C ARG A 202 -7.29 -12.65 -14.01
N LEU A 203 -6.37 -11.98 -14.70
CA LEU A 203 -6.32 -10.51 -14.76
C LEU A 203 -7.58 -9.89 -15.38
N ASP A 204 -8.30 -10.64 -16.21
CA ASP A 204 -9.57 -10.27 -16.81
C ASP A 204 -10.74 -10.22 -15.80
N GLU A 205 -10.59 -10.85 -14.63
CA GLU A 205 -11.55 -10.76 -13.54
C GLU A 205 -11.36 -9.52 -12.66
N ALA A 206 -10.35 -8.69 -12.94
CA ALA A 206 -10.12 -7.45 -12.22
C ALA A 206 -11.31 -6.50 -12.40
N SER A 207 -11.88 -6.07 -11.27
CA SER A 207 -13.04 -5.18 -11.23
C SER A 207 -12.71 -3.89 -10.48
N LEU A 208 -13.50 -2.85 -10.76
CA LEU A 208 -13.44 -1.59 -10.04
C LEU A 208 -13.66 -1.79 -8.54
N SER A 209 -12.80 -1.20 -7.71
CA SER A 209 -13.01 -1.11 -6.27
C SER A 209 -13.61 0.25 -5.91
N LEU A 210 -14.67 0.24 -5.10
CA LEU A 210 -15.18 1.46 -4.48
C LEU A 210 -14.08 2.07 -3.59
N PHE A 211 -14.13 3.40 -3.50
CA PHE A 211 -13.16 4.24 -2.77
C PHE A 211 -11.67 4.09 -3.16
N HIS A 212 -11.39 3.46 -4.31
CA HIS A 212 -10.11 3.56 -5.01
C HIS A 212 -10.31 4.32 -6.32
N PRO A 213 -9.87 5.60 -6.41
CA PRO A 213 -10.14 6.41 -7.59
C PRO A 213 -9.35 5.91 -8.80
N ILE A 214 -10.04 5.72 -9.92
CA ILE A 214 -9.42 5.29 -11.18
C ILE A 214 -8.94 6.48 -12.00
N LYS A 215 -7.88 6.28 -12.79
CA LYS A 215 -7.37 7.32 -13.69
C LYS A 215 -8.45 7.72 -14.69
N PHE A 216 -8.68 9.02 -14.80
CA PHE A 216 -9.61 9.60 -15.75
C PHE A 216 -9.24 9.24 -17.20
N MET A 217 -10.25 8.85 -17.97
CA MET A 217 -10.12 8.78 -19.41
C MET A 217 -9.85 10.18 -19.97
N LEU A 218 -8.80 10.34 -20.77
CA LEU A 218 -8.42 11.61 -21.37
C LEU A 218 -9.01 11.75 -22.77
N ALA A 219 -9.42 12.97 -23.11
CA ALA A 219 -9.89 13.31 -24.45
C ALA A 219 -8.74 13.84 -25.32
N SER A 220 -8.70 13.44 -26.59
CA SER A 220 -7.84 14.05 -27.59
C SER A 220 -8.54 15.27 -28.20
N PRO A 221 -7.86 16.43 -28.32
CA PRO A 221 -8.44 17.59 -29.00
C PRO A 221 -8.78 17.26 -30.46
N ALA A 222 -9.72 18.02 -31.02
CA ALA A 222 -10.08 18.03 -32.42
C ALA A 222 -10.31 19.50 -32.83
N GLU A 223 -10.02 19.83 -34.09
CA GLU A 223 -10.14 21.20 -34.58
C GLU A 223 -11.60 21.61 -34.76
N ASP A 224 -12.42 20.70 -35.28
CA ASP A 224 -13.84 20.91 -35.51
C ASP A 224 -14.68 19.62 -35.46
N ALA A 225 -16.00 19.77 -35.57
CA ALA A 225 -16.94 18.66 -35.55
C ALA A 225 -16.80 17.71 -36.76
N ALA A 226 -16.35 18.20 -37.92
CA ALA A 226 -16.21 17.38 -39.12
C ALA A 226 -15.05 16.39 -38.96
N GLU A 227 -13.95 16.81 -38.33
CA GLU A 227 -12.84 15.93 -37.96
C GLU A 227 -13.30 14.81 -37.01
N ILE A 228 -14.08 15.16 -35.98
CA ILE A 228 -14.60 14.18 -35.01
C ILE A 228 -15.45 13.12 -35.70
N VAL A 229 -16.39 13.53 -36.57
CA VAL A 229 -17.26 12.61 -37.31
C VAL A 229 -16.45 11.73 -38.26
N LYS A 230 -15.43 12.30 -38.93
CA LYS A 230 -14.53 11.52 -39.79
C LYS A 230 -13.73 10.48 -39.00
N ARG A 231 -13.32 10.80 -37.77
CA ARG A 231 -12.52 9.93 -36.89
C ARG A 231 -13.34 8.84 -36.22
N LEU A 232 -14.50 9.18 -35.66
CA LEU A 232 -15.30 8.29 -34.82
C LEU A 232 -16.48 7.62 -35.56
N GLY A 233 -16.90 8.17 -36.69
CA GLY A 233 -18.14 7.77 -37.36
C GLY A 233 -19.39 8.31 -36.63
N ILE A 234 -20.58 7.87 -37.07
CA ILE A 234 -21.86 8.19 -36.43
C ILE A 234 -22.56 6.90 -35.98
N PRO A 235 -23.26 6.89 -34.83
CA PRO A 235 -23.57 8.05 -33.97
C PRO A 235 -22.39 8.53 -33.08
N VAL A 236 -22.46 9.79 -32.65
CA VAL A 236 -21.59 10.38 -31.61
C VAL A 236 -22.45 10.94 -30.48
N TRP A 237 -21.95 10.85 -29.25
CA TRP A 237 -22.56 11.42 -28.05
C TRP A 237 -21.83 12.74 -27.76
N VAL A 238 -22.58 13.78 -27.43
CA VAL A 238 -22.06 15.13 -27.25
C VAL A 238 -22.56 15.66 -25.91
N GLU A 239 -21.63 16.20 -25.13
CA GLU A 239 -21.86 16.79 -23.82
C GLU A 239 -21.18 18.16 -23.77
N ASP A 240 -21.69 19.06 -22.92
CA ASP A 240 -21.06 20.37 -22.70
C ASP A 240 -19.69 20.19 -22.01
N LYS A 241 -18.68 20.89 -22.52
CA LYS A 241 -17.38 20.95 -21.85
C LYS A 241 -17.41 22.02 -20.77
N TYR A 242 -17.71 21.61 -19.54
CA TYR A 242 -17.69 22.51 -18.38
C TYR A 242 -16.28 23.06 -18.09
N ASP A 243 -16.24 24.30 -17.59
CA ASP A 243 -15.03 24.94 -17.06
C ASP A 243 -15.04 24.85 -15.54
N GLY A 244 -14.34 23.86 -15.00
CA GLY A 244 -14.38 23.52 -13.59
C GLY A 244 -13.39 22.44 -13.20
N ILE A 245 -13.60 21.84 -12.03
CA ILE A 245 -12.78 20.75 -11.50
C ILE A 245 -13.44 19.43 -11.90
N ARG A 246 -12.72 18.59 -12.63
CA ARG A 246 -13.10 17.20 -12.85
C ARG A 246 -12.90 16.41 -11.56
N ALA A 247 -13.88 15.63 -11.16
CA ALA A 247 -13.83 14.86 -9.93
C ALA A 247 -14.55 13.52 -10.09
N GLN A 248 -14.08 12.50 -9.38
CA GLN A 248 -14.70 11.19 -9.32
C GLN A 248 -15.47 11.05 -8.01
N LEU A 249 -16.77 10.81 -8.08
CA LEU A 249 -17.62 10.58 -6.91
C LEU A 249 -17.81 9.08 -6.71
N HIS A 250 -17.41 8.56 -5.56
CA HIS A 250 -17.66 7.18 -5.15
C HIS A 250 -18.72 7.19 -4.07
N ARG A 251 -19.72 6.32 -4.21
CA ARG A 251 -20.79 6.14 -3.23
C ARG A 251 -21.00 4.65 -2.95
N ASP A 252 -21.03 4.30 -1.67
CA ASP A 252 -21.38 3.00 -1.14
C ASP A 252 -22.30 3.19 0.08
N GLY A 253 -23.60 2.95 -0.08
CA GLY A 253 -24.58 3.25 0.95
C GLY A 253 -24.52 4.71 1.40
N ASP A 254 -24.21 4.93 2.69
CA ASP A 254 -24.10 6.26 3.29
C ASP A 254 -22.68 6.87 3.16
N ASP A 255 -21.69 6.06 2.77
CA ASP A 255 -20.32 6.51 2.56
C ASP A 255 -20.18 7.11 1.17
N THR A 256 -19.73 8.35 1.11
CA THR A 256 -19.51 9.08 -0.14
C THR A 256 -18.16 9.78 -0.08
N ARG A 257 -17.40 9.67 -1.17
CA ARG A 257 -16.11 10.34 -1.32
C ARG A 257 -16.01 11.01 -2.69
N LEU A 258 -15.31 12.14 -2.70
CA LEU A 258 -15.03 12.89 -3.91
C LEU A 258 -13.51 12.96 -4.12
N TYR A 259 -13.05 12.52 -5.27
CA TYR A 259 -11.64 12.53 -5.65
C TYR A 259 -11.38 13.54 -6.76
N SER A 260 -10.36 14.36 -6.59
CA SER A 260 -9.92 15.33 -7.60
C SER A 260 -9.33 14.66 -8.86
N ARG A 261 -9.05 15.46 -9.89
CA ARG A 261 -8.31 15.05 -11.09
C ARG A 261 -7.00 14.28 -10.79
N ASP A 262 -6.30 14.70 -9.74
CA ASP A 262 -5.05 14.08 -9.30
C ASP A 262 -5.27 12.96 -8.28
N LEU A 263 -6.51 12.47 -8.17
CA LEU A 263 -6.94 11.33 -7.35
C LEU A 263 -6.85 11.55 -5.83
N HIS A 264 -6.64 12.79 -5.39
CA HIS A 264 -6.69 13.14 -3.97
C HIS A 264 -8.14 13.23 -3.48
N ASP A 265 -8.40 12.70 -2.29
CA ASP A 265 -9.67 12.87 -1.58
C ASP A 265 -9.87 14.36 -1.22
N ILE A 266 -10.93 14.95 -1.77
CA ILE A 266 -11.36 16.33 -1.60
C ILE A 266 -12.75 16.42 -0.94
N SER A 267 -13.23 15.33 -0.34
CA SER A 267 -14.58 15.23 0.24
C SER A 267 -14.86 16.33 1.26
N SER A 268 -13.87 16.66 2.09
CA SER A 268 -13.97 17.72 3.12
C SER A 268 -14.00 19.14 2.54
N GLN A 269 -13.57 19.33 1.29
CA GLN A 269 -13.55 20.62 0.61
C GLN A 269 -14.91 20.93 -0.04
N PHE A 270 -15.69 19.90 -0.37
CA PHE A 270 -16.99 19.99 -1.04
C PHE A 270 -18.07 19.18 -0.29
N PRO A 271 -18.32 19.49 1.00
CA PRO A 271 -19.27 18.73 1.81
C PRO A 271 -20.69 18.74 1.22
N GLU A 272 -21.09 19.81 0.52
CA GLU A 272 -22.39 19.92 -0.13
C GLU A 272 -22.60 18.88 -1.24
N ILE A 273 -21.54 18.51 -1.97
CA ILE A 273 -21.60 17.47 -3.01
C ILE A 273 -21.72 16.10 -2.37
N VAL A 274 -20.93 15.85 -1.31
CA VAL A 274 -20.94 14.60 -0.55
C VAL A 274 -22.32 14.37 0.08
N GLU A 275 -22.91 15.38 0.72
CA GLU A 275 -24.26 15.28 1.29
C GLU A 275 -25.33 15.09 0.21
N GLY A 276 -25.22 15.79 -0.92
CA GLY A 276 -26.18 15.65 -2.03
C GLY A 276 -26.21 14.23 -2.62
N ALA A 277 -25.06 13.56 -2.68
CA ALA A 277 -24.93 12.21 -3.21
C ALA A 277 -25.55 11.12 -2.33
N LYS A 278 -25.68 11.35 -1.01
CA LYS A 278 -26.33 10.38 -0.10
C LYS A 278 -27.76 10.05 -0.51
N GLY A 279 -28.44 10.97 -1.18
CA GLY A 279 -29.80 10.76 -1.70
C GLY A 279 -29.90 9.88 -2.94
N LEU A 280 -28.79 9.44 -3.55
CA LEU A 280 -28.81 8.52 -4.68
C LEU A 280 -29.27 7.12 -4.24
N ALA A 281 -30.02 6.44 -5.10
CA ALA A 281 -30.61 5.12 -4.80
C ALA A 281 -29.69 3.94 -5.16
N TRP A 282 -28.44 4.19 -5.57
CA TRP A 282 -27.50 3.18 -6.05
C TRP A 282 -26.06 3.51 -5.69
N ASP A 283 -25.26 2.47 -5.53
CA ASP A 283 -23.80 2.58 -5.35
C ASP A 283 -23.14 2.75 -6.71
N ALA A 284 -22.17 3.65 -6.79
CA ALA A 284 -21.60 4.04 -8.07
C ALA A 284 -20.22 4.69 -7.93
N ILE A 285 -19.50 4.67 -9.05
CA ILE A 285 -18.37 5.54 -9.34
C ILE A 285 -18.82 6.43 -10.50
N LEU A 286 -18.87 7.74 -10.28
CA LEU A 286 -19.26 8.75 -11.27
C LEU A 286 -18.07 9.65 -11.59
N ASP A 287 -17.99 10.13 -12.83
CA ASP A 287 -16.99 11.06 -13.37
C ASP A 287 -17.70 12.28 -13.97
#